data_AF-A0A1H0GUE8-F1
#
_entry.id   AF-A0A1H0GUE8-F1
#
_cell.length_a   1.000
_cell.length_b   1.000
_cell.length_c   1.000
_cell.angle_alpha   90.00
_cell.angle_beta   90.00
_cell.angle_gamma   90.00
#
_symmetry.space_group_name_H-M   'P 1'
#
loop_
_entity.id
_entity.type
_entity.pdbx_description
1 polymer ?
#
loop_
_entity_poly.entity_id
_entity_poly.type
_entity_poly.pdbx_seq_one_letter_code
_entity_poly.pdbx_strand_id
1 'polypeptide(L)' 'MHISFEPTQGLFHLQNKHMSYVIQLIQNAYPAHVYWGRPIRSGQLAFFRRGQCFSFDRSL' A
#
# COMPACT_ATOMS: atom_id res chain seq x y z
N MET A 1 -16.87 1.00 -3.83
CA MET A 1 -15.61 0.23 -3.86
C MET A 1 -14.84 0.70 -5.08
N HIS A 2 -13.57 1.07 -4.91
CA HIS A 2 -12.74 1.65 -5.97
C HIS A 2 -11.31 1.11 -5.82
N ILE A 3 -10.67 0.77 -6.93
CA ILE A 3 -9.30 0.27 -6.95
C ILE A 3 -8.50 1.24 -7.82
N SER A 4 -7.44 1.79 -7.25
CA SER A 4 -6.51 2.67 -7.95
C SER A 4 -5.16 1.99 -8.03
N PHE A 5 -4.54 2.09 -9.19
CA PHE A 5 -3.18 1.60 -9.42
C PHE A 5 -2.30 2.76 -9.83
N GLU A 6 -1.19 2.93 -9.12
CA GLU A 6 -0.15 3.92 -9.41
C GLU A 6 1.07 3.20 -10.00
N PRO A 7 1.24 3.20 -11.34
CA PRO A 7 2.27 2.43 -12.01
C PRO A 7 3.68 2.91 -11.69
N THR A 8 3.88 4.20 -11.42
CA THR A 8 5.20 4.76 -11.11
C THR A 8 5.79 4.20 -9.82
N GLN A 9 4.93 3.76 -8.88
CA GLN A 9 5.36 3.26 -7.57
C GLN A 9 4.97 1.79 -7.33
N GLY A 10 4.28 1.16 -8.29
CA GLY A 10 3.73 -0.19 -8.16
C GLY A 10 2.71 -0.30 -7.02
N LEU A 11 1.96 0.77 -6.74
CA LEU A 11 1.11 0.86 -5.56
C LEU A 11 -0.35 0.60 -5.94
N PHE A 12 -0.96 -0.35 -5.24
CA PHE A 12 -2.39 -0.64 -5.32
C PHE A 12 -3.08 -0.08 -4.09
N HIS A 13 -4.08 0.76 -4.34
CA HIS A 13 -4.95 1.28 -3.29
C HIS A 13 -6.37 0.77 -3.54
N LEU A 14 -6.80 -0.15 -2.70
CA LEU A 14 -8.15 -0.65 -2.65
C LEU A 14 -8.89 0.14 -1.57
N GLN A 15 -9.88 0.92 -1.98
CA GLN A 15 -10.66 1.74 -1.07
C GLN A 15 -12.14 1.36 -1.11
N ASN A 16 -12.73 1.33 0.08
CA ASN A 16 -14.15 1.22 0.29
C ASN A 16 -14.63 2.37 1.19
N LYS A 17 -15.94 2.55 1.35
CA LYS A 17 -16.50 3.67 2.14
C LYS A 17 -15.96 3.71 3.59
N HIS A 18 -15.54 2.57 4.12
CA HIS A 18 -15.14 2.43 5.53
C HIS A 18 -13.69 1.93 5.71
N MET A 19 -12.96 1.65 4.63
CA MET A 19 -11.68 0.96 4.73
C MET A 19 -10.77 1.32 3.56
N SER A 20 -9.48 1.44 3.84
CA SER A 20 -8.43 1.52 2.83
C SER A 20 -7.43 0.40 3.04
N TYR A 21 -7.02 -0.20 1.93
CA TYR A 21 -6.06 -1.27 1.87
C TYR A 21 -5.02 -0.93 0.81
N VAL A 22 -3.75 -0.92 1.21
CA VAL A 22 -2.63 -0.47 0.38
C VAL A 22 -1.58 -1.56 0.29
N ILE A 23 -1.25 -1.92 -0.94
CA ILE A 23 -0.23 -2.90 -1.28
C ILE A 23 0.78 -2.21 -2.19
N GLN A 24 2.06 -2.51 -2.01
CA GLN A 24 3.11 -2.04 -2.91
C GLN A 24 3.84 -3.23 -3.51
N LEU A 25 4.08 -3.21 -4.82
CA LEU A 25 4.97 -4.15 -5.48
C LEU A 25 6.43 -3.76 -5.21
N ILE A 26 7.14 -4.61 -4.49
CA ILE A 26 8.59 -4.54 -4.31
C ILE A 26 9.25 -5.25 -5.49
N GLN A 27 10.16 -4.55 -6.17
CA GLN A 27 10.91 -5.06 -7.32
C GLN A 27 10.00 -5.65 -8.43
N ASN A 28 8.79 -5.11 -8.58
CA ASN A 28 7.77 -5.61 -9.52
C ASN A 28 7.39 -7.10 -9.37
N ALA A 29 7.79 -7.77 -8.28
CA ALA A 29 7.63 -9.21 -8.12
C ALA A 29 6.87 -9.56 -6.83
N TYR A 30 7.06 -8.80 -5.75
CA TYR A 30 6.55 -9.18 -4.42
C TYR A 30 5.54 -8.14 -3.91
N PRO A 31 4.26 -8.51 -3.71
CA PRO A 31 3.31 -7.61 -3.06
C PRO A 31 3.62 -7.50 -1.56
N ALA A 32 4.05 -6.33 -1.13
CA ALA A 32 4.24 -5.99 0.27
C ALA A 32 2.99 -5.29 0.82
N HIS A 33 2.54 -5.74 1.98
CA HIS A 33 1.46 -5.10 2.71
C HIS A 33 1.96 -3.79 3.33
N VAL A 34 1.39 -2.66 2.91
CA VAL A 34 1.80 -1.34 3.39
C VAL A 34 0.87 -0.86 4.50
N TYR A 35 -0.44 -1.02 4.31
CA TYR A 35 -1.43 -0.48 5.24
C TYR A 35 -2.80 -1.14 5.08
N TRP A 36 -3.44 -1.42 6.21
CA TRP A 36 -4.85 -1.77 6.30
C TRP A 36 -5.47 -0.99 7.45
N GLY A 37 -6.53 -0.23 7.17
CA GLY A 37 -7.34 0.33 8.24
C GLY A 37 -8.39 1.31 7.75
N ARG A 38 -8.55 2.38 8.54
CA ARG A 38 -9.51 3.46 8.27
C ARG A 38 -9.26 4.10 6.90
N PRO A 39 -10.31 4.61 6.23
CA PRO A 39 -10.20 5.12 4.88
C PRO A 39 -9.28 6.34 4.87
N ILE A 40 -8.24 6.27 4.05
CA ILE A 40 -7.29 7.37 3.86
C ILE A 40 -7.69 8.17 2.64
N ARG A 41 -7.75 9.49 2.81
CA ARG A 41 -7.98 10.40 1.67
C ARG A 41 -6.72 10.38 0.81
N SER A 42 -6.88 10.35 -0.51
CA SER A 42 -5.80 10.12 -1.49
C SER A 42 -4.54 10.99 -1.28
N GLY A 43 -4.66 12.18 -0.68
CA GLY A 43 -3.52 13.06 -0.34
C GLY A 43 -2.68 12.64 0.87
N GLN A 44 -3.18 11.76 1.75
CA GLN A 44 -2.44 11.25 2.92
C GLN A 44 -1.62 10.00 2.60
N LEU A 45 -1.82 9.38 1.44
CA LEU A 45 -1.09 8.18 1.01
C LEU A 45 0.42 8.47 0.88
N ALA A 46 0.78 9.69 0.47
CA ALA A 46 2.16 10.15 0.40
C ALA A 46 2.86 10.21 1.77
N PHE A 47 2.11 10.24 2.88
CA PHE A 47 2.66 10.28 4.24
C PHE A 47 3.09 8.89 4.74
N PHE A 48 2.56 7.80 4.17
CA PHE A 48 3.01 6.44 4.49
C PHE A 48 4.41 6.11 3.93
N ARG A 49 5.10 7.09 3.33
CA ARG A 49 6.44 6.93 2.71
C ARG A 49 7.62 6.75 3.67
N ARG A 50 7.43 6.58 4.99
CA ARG A 50 8.58 6.36 5.88
C ARG A 50 8.19 5.66 7.19
N GLY A 51 8.67 4.43 7.36
CA GLY A 51 9.18 3.99 8.65
C GLY A 51 8.34 3.08 9.54
N GLN A 52 7.34 2.35 9.03
CA GLN A 52 6.73 1.27 9.82
C GLN A 52 7.32 -0.07 9.40
N CYS A 53 8.15 -0.61 10.29
CA CYS A 53 8.80 -1.90 10.21
C CYS A 53 7.76 -3.00 9.91
N PHE A 54 7.73 -3.51 8.69
CA PHE A 54 7.09 -4.78 8.37
C PHE A 54 8.20 -5.71 7.93
N SER A 55 8.53 -6.67 8.79
CA SER A 55 9.51 -7.72 8.58
C SER A 55 9.19 -8.47 7.30
N PHE A 56 9.83 -8.11 6.20
CA PHE A 56 9.94 -8.98 5.04
C PHE A 56 11.09 -9.93 5.36
N ASP A 57 10.76 -11.07 5.99
CA ASP A 57 11.72 -12.15 6.21
C ASP A 57 12.26 -12.58 4.84
N ARG A 58 13.47 -12.12 4.55
CA ARG A 58 14.20 -12.42 3.33
C ARG A 58 15.01 -13.70 3.58
N SER A 59 14.32 -14.82 3.71
CA SER A 59 14.95 -16.13 3.64
C SER A 59 15.07 -16.53 2.16
N LEU A 60 16.30 -16.38 1.67
CA LEU A 60 16.92 -16.87 0.43
C LEU A 60 16.09 -17.74 -0.53
#